data_AF-G7Q2W0-F1
#
_entry.id   AF-G7Q2W0-F1
#
_cell.length_a   1.000
_cell.length_b   1.000
_cell.length_c   1.000
_cell.angle_alpha   90.00
_cell.angle_beta   90.00
_cell.angle_gamma   90.00
#
_symmetry.space_group_name_H-M   'P 1'
#
loop_
_entity.id
_entity.type
_entity.pdbx_description
1 polymer ?
#
loop_
_entity_poly.entity_id
_entity_poly.type
_entity_poly.pdbx_seq_one_letter_code
_entity_poly.pdbx_strand_id
1 'polypeptide(L)'
;KNQAKEQEKIKKNQVKKTIINEDYAAFRKGMIKYQYQKMRQFLLEEEQLHLGTLDREAEEIVRQLQDSEVRITQHIKKTKDMYRELWEMCHMPDVKLLQDLENILEWTELVQMEKPQPVKPELTSRPITGVLDMLNKFRVDDPLSKERASHYMNLSEDVRNVIFGDDHDGAPRESQRAENFAAWGAQAFSSGKHYWEVDVTHSSNWILGVCKDSRTANTNAFEEAFFLFSSKRNNLYSLSNIFAPLTHYVQRPLGQVGVFLDYDNTVVSFYDVSKGSLIYSFFPSSLSSLLTPFF
;
A
#
# COMPACT_ATOMS: atom_id res chain seq x y z
N LYS A 1 53.36 46.96 -34.18
CA LYS A 1 53.54 45.65 -34.87
C LYS A 1 53.56 44.44 -33.91
N ASN A 2 54.14 44.50 -32.71
CA ASN A 2 54.15 43.36 -31.77
C ASN A 2 52.79 43.05 -31.13
N GLN A 3 52.02 44.07 -30.72
CA GLN A 3 50.71 43.89 -30.09
C GLN A 3 49.67 43.21 -31.01
N ALA A 4 49.67 43.53 -32.31
CA ALA A 4 48.78 42.90 -33.28
C ALA A 4 49.08 41.40 -33.48
N LYS A 5 50.37 41.01 -33.52
CA LYS A 5 50.78 39.60 -33.60
C LYS A 5 50.37 38.81 -32.35
N GLU A 6 50.45 39.44 -31.19
CA GLU A 6 50.04 38.84 -29.91
C GLU A 6 48.53 38.64 -29.83
N GLN A 7 47.74 39.63 -30.24
CA GLN A 7 46.29 39.50 -30.35
C GLN A 7 45.87 38.40 -31.34
N GLU A 8 46.59 38.25 -32.46
CA GLU A 8 46.33 37.18 -33.43
C GLU A 8 46.63 35.78 -32.86
N LYS A 9 47.69 35.65 -32.05
CA LYS A 9 48.02 34.39 -31.33
C LYS A 9 46.95 34.05 -30.30
N ILE A 10 46.46 35.03 -29.54
CA ILE A 10 45.36 34.85 -28.58
C ILE A 10 44.10 34.40 -29.31
N LYS A 11 43.73 35.06 -30.42
CA LYS A 11 42.58 34.67 -31.25
C LYS A 11 42.69 33.22 -31.72
N LYS A 12 43.85 32.80 -32.27
CA LYS A 12 44.08 31.42 -32.71
C LYS A 12 43.94 30.41 -31.56
N ASN A 13 44.44 30.76 -30.37
CA ASN A 13 44.29 29.91 -29.18
C ASN A 13 42.83 29.81 -28.71
N GLN A 14 42.05 30.90 -28.78
CA GLN A 14 40.63 30.86 -28.43
C GLN A 14 39.84 29.97 -29.41
N VAL A 15 40.05 30.12 -30.72
CA VAL A 15 39.40 29.26 -31.73
C VAL A 15 39.71 27.78 -31.50
N LYS A 16 40.98 27.44 -31.19
CA LYS A 16 41.36 26.06 -30.84
C LYS A 16 40.63 25.54 -29.61
N LYS A 17 40.49 26.35 -28.55
CA LYS A 17 39.75 25.97 -27.34
C LYS A 17 38.27 25.73 -27.65
N THR A 18 37.67 26.55 -28.50
CA THR A 18 36.27 26.37 -28.92
C THR A 18 36.06 25.01 -29.57
N ILE A 19 36.88 24.66 -30.56
CA ILE A 19 36.77 23.38 -31.29
C ILE A 19 36.97 22.20 -30.33
N ILE A 20 38.03 22.23 -29.50
CA ILE A 20 38.29 21.18 -28.51
C ILE A 20 37.12 21.03 -27.53
N ASN A 21 36.50 22.14 -27.12
CA ASN A 21 35.36 22.11 -26.21
C ASN A 21 34.11 21.53 -26.89
N GLU A 22 33.88 21.82 -28.17
CA GLU A 22 32.78 21.23 -28.94
C GLU A 22 32.95 19.71 -29.10
N ASP A 23 34.15 19.25 -29.47
CA ASP A 23 34.49 17.82 -29.56
C ASP A 23 34.34 17.12 -28.21
N TYR A 24 34.85 17.75 -27.14
CA TYR A 24 34.73 17.23 -25.79
C TYR A 24 33.28 17.17 -25.31
N ALA A 25 32.47 18.19 -25.62
CA ALA A 25 31.05 18.20 -25.29
C ALA A 25 30.29 17.08 -26.04
N ALA A 26 30.60 16.84 -27.31
CA ALA A 26 30.04 15.73 -28.08
C ALA A 26 30.40 14.37 -27.45
N PHE A 27 31.67 14.19 -27.06
CA PHE A 27 32.15 12.99 -26.38
C PHE A 27 31.47 12.76 -25.02
N ARG A 28 31.39 13.81 -24.17
CA ARG A 28 30.65 13.81 -22.90
C ARG A 28 29.18 13.42 -23.08
N LYS A 29 28.51 13.97 -24.11
CA LYS A 29 27.11 13.61 -24.42
C LYS A 29 26.98 12.11 -24.72
N GLY A 30 27.94 11.52 -25.43
CA GLY A 30 28.00 10.07 -25.68
C GLY A 30 28.08 9.27 -24.38
N MET A 31 28.98 9.64 -23.48
CA MET A 31 29.12 8.99 -22.16
C MET A 31 27.85 9.08 -21.32
N ILE A 32 27.22 10.26 -21.27
CA ILE A 32 25.97 10.46 -20.53
C ILE A 32 24.86 9.57 -21.12
N LYS A 33 24.69 9.57 -22.46
CA LYS A 33 23.71 8.71 -23.13
C LYS A 33 23.90 7.23 -22.79
N TYR A 34 25.15 6.76 -22.78
CA TYR A 34 25.48 5.39 -22.40
C TYR A 34 25.03 5.05 -20.97
N GLN A 35 25.27 5.94 -20.00
CA GLN A 35 24.83 5.70 -18.61
C GLN A 35 23.30 5.59 -18.50
N TYR A 36 22.54 6.44 -19.20
CA TYR A 36 21.08 6.35 -19.22
C TYR A 36 20.56 5.09 -19.94
N GLN A 37 21.23 4.65 -21.01
CA GLN A 37 20.90 3.39 -21.68
C GLN A 37 21.16 2.19 -20.76
N LYS A 38 22.30 2.18 -20.08
CA LYS A 38 22.65 1.16 -19.08
C LYS A 38 21.61 1.10 -17.96
N MET A 39 21.18 2.25 -17.43
CA MET A 39 20.15 2.31 -16.40
C MET A 39 18.79 1.79 -16.89
N ARG A 40 18.37 2.14 -18.11
CA ARG A 40 17.11 1.61 -18.68
C ARG A 40 17.13 0.09 -18.82
N GLN A 41 18.26 -0.47 -19.27
CA GLN A 41 18.41 -1.92 -19.38
C GLN A 41 18.34 -2.61 -18.02
N PHE A 42 19.03 -2.05 -17.02
CA PHE A 42 18.98 -2.55 -15.65
C PHE A 42 17.55 -2.54 -15.07
N LEU A 43 16.82 -1.43 -15.24
CA LEU A 43 15.43 -1.33 -14.73
C LEU A 43 14.46 -2.27 -15.44
N LEU A 44 14.68 -2.55 -16.74
CA LEU A 44 13.88 -3.53 -17.49
C LEU A 44 14.11 -4.96 -16.96
N GLU A 45 15.36 -5.31 -16.66
CA GLU A 45 15.70 -6.62 -16.07
C GLU A 45 15.13 -6.76 -14.65
N GLU A 46 15.17 -5.68 -13.85
CA GLU A 46 14.55 -5.62 -12.52
C GLU A 46 13.01 -5.82 -12.60
N GLU A 47 12.34 -5.13 -13.53
CA GLU A 47 10.91 -5.28 -13.79
C GLU A 47 10.55 -6.73 -14.13
N GLN A 48 11.25 -7.35 -15.07
CA GLN A 48 11.00 -8.74 -15.48
C GLN A 48 11.20 -9.73 -14.33
N LEU A 49 12.25 -9.53 -13.53
CA LEU A 49 12.49 -10.36 -12.34
C LEU A 49 11.38 -10.21 -11.30
N HIS A 50 10.90 -8.99 -11.08
CA HIS A 50 9.80 -8.73 -10.15
C HIS A 50 8.51 -9.40 -10.61
N LEU A 51 8.12 -9.24 -11.88
CA LEU A 51 6.93 -9.88 -12.45
C LEU A 51 7.00 -11.41 -12.36
N GLY A 52 8.11 -12.01 -12.81
CA GLY A 52 8.27 -13.47 -12.74
C GLY A 52 8.40 -14.03 -11.33
N THR A 53 8.73 -13.19 -10.33
CA THR A 53 8.68 -13.60 -8.93
C THR A 53 7.27 -13.50 -8.36
N LEU A 54 6.53 -12.45 -8.73
CA LEU A 54 5.14 -12.27 -8.35
C LEU A 54 4.26 -13.43 -8.85
N ASP A 55 4.45 -13.86 -10.09
CA ASP A 55 3.71 -15.00 -10.67
C ASP A 55 3.93 -16.28 -9.84
N ARG A 56 5.19 -16.57 -9.49
CA ARG A 56 5.54 -17.74 -8.66
C ARG A 56 4.98 -17.65 -7.24
N GLU A 57 5.06 -16.47 -6.62
CA GLU A 57 4.47 -16.24 -5.29
C GLU A 57 2.95 -16.43 -5.32
N ALA A 58 2.27 -15.96 -6.36
CA ALA A 58 0.84 -16.13 -6.53
C ALA A 58 0.44 -17.61 -6.73
N GLU A 59 1.16 -18.35 -7.57
CA GLU A 59 0.96 -19.80 -7.75
C GLU A 59 1.15 -20.58 -6.44
N GLU A 60 2.19 -20.25 -5.68
CA GLU A 60 2.45 -20.87 -4.38
C GLU A 60 1.33 -20.61 -3.39
N ILE A 61 0.86 -19.36 -3.30
CA ILE A 61 -0.26 -18.98 -2.42
C ILE A 61 -1.54 -19.73 -2.81
N VAL A 62 -1.85 -19.83 -4.10
CA VAL A 62 -3.02 -20.59 -4.58
C VAL A 62 -2.94 -22.05 -4.14
N ARG A 63 -1.77 -22.68 -4.29
CA ARG A 63 -1.56 -24.06 -3.84
C ARG A 63 -1.74 -24.21 -2.34
N GLN A 64 -1.17 -23.29 -1.55
CA GLN A 64 -1.33 -23.31 -0.08
C GLN A 64 -2.79 -23.13 0.34
N LEU A 65 -3.54 -22.27 -0.35
CA LEU A 65 -4.97 -22.07 -0.11
C LEU A 65 -5.79 -23.33 -0.41
N GLN A 66 -5.51 -24.01 -1.53
CA GLN A 66 -6.15 -25.28 -1.88
C GLN A 66 -5.86 -26.37 -0.84
N ASP A 67 -4.59 -26.52 -0.44
CA ASP A 67 -4.21 -27.48 0.60
C ASP A 67 -4.88 -27.15 1.95
N SER A 68 -5.01 -25.86 2.27
CA SER A 68 -5.70 -25.39 3.46
C SER A 68 -7.20 -25.68 3.41
N GLU A 69 -7.84 -25.49 2.27
CA GLU A 69 -9.26 -25.82 2.06
C GLU A 69 -9.53 -27.30 2.32
N VAL A 70 -8.67 -28.19 1.81
CA VAL A 70 -8.75 -29.63 2.05
C VAL A 70 -8.63 -29.94 3.54
N ARG A 71 -7.62 -29.39 4.23
CA ARG A 71 -7.43 -29.58 5.68
C ARG A 71 -8.62 -29.07 6.50
N ILE A 72 -9.13 -27.89 6.19
CA ILE A 72 -10.28 -27.29 6.87
C ILE A 72 -11.54 -28.15 6.65
N THR A 73 -11.78 -28.61 5.42
CA THR A 73 -12.93 -29.46 5.07
C THR A 73 -12.87 -30.79 5.84
N GLN A 74 -11.70 -31.42 5.91
CA GLN A 74 -11.49 -32.64 6.68
C GLN A 74 -11.73 -32.42 8.18
N HIS A 75 -11.23 -31.31 8.74
CA HIS A 75 -11.45 -30.96 10.14
C HIS A 75 -12.93 -30.70 10.45
N ILE A 76 -13.66 -29.99 9.58
CA ILE A 76 -15.11 -29.79 9.69
C ILE A 76 -15.83 -31.14 9.70
N LYS A 77 -15.44 -32.07 8.83
CA LYS A 77 -16.02 -33.42 8.79
C LYS A 77 -15.77 -34.17 10.10
N LYS A 78 -14.52 -34.25 10.57
CA LYS A 78 -14.16 -34.86 11.87
C LYS A 78 -14.97 -34.27 13.02
N THR A 79 -15.14 -32.95 13.06
CA THR A 79 -15.90 -32.25 14.09
C THR A 79 -17.39 -32.62 14.07
N LYS A 80 -17.99 -32.73 12.87
CA LYS A 80 -19.38 -33.16 12.71
C LYS A 80 -19.57 -34.63 13.12
N ASP A 81 -18.61 -35.48 12.78
CA ASP A 81 -18.62 -36.89 13.17
C ASP A 81 -18.56 -37.05 14.68
N MET A 82 -17.65 -36.31 15.33
CA MET A 82 -17.55 -36.23 16.80
C MET A 82 -18.85 -35.72 17.45
N TYR A 83 -19.46 -34.67 16.92
CA TYR A 83 -20.72 -34.16 17.46
C TYR A 83 -21.83 -35.21 17.40
N ARG A 84 -21.88 -36.01 16.33
CA ARG A 84 -22.84 -37.11 16.18
C ARG A 84 -22.59 -38.22 17.20
N GLU A 85 -21.34 -38.64 17.40
CA GLU A 85 -21.00 -39.68 18.38
C GLU A 85 -21.32 -39.25 19.82
N LEU A 86 -20.98 -38.00 20.17
CA LEU A 86 -21.35 -37.40 21.46
C LEU A 86 -22.88 -37.34 21.64
N TRP A 87 -23.62 -36.99 20.59
CA TRP A 87 -25.08 -36.99 20.62
C TRP A 87 -25.61 -38.39 20.94
N GLU A 88 -25.19 -39.39 20.18
CA GLU A 88 -25.64 -40.80 20.32
C GLU A 88 -25.36 -41.34 21.73
N MET A 89 -24.23 -40.99 22.32
CA MET A 89 -23.88 -41.39 23.68
C MET A 89 -24.79 -40.82 24.77
N CYS A 90 -25.28 -39.60 24.62
CA CYS A 90 -26.26 -39.04 25.57
C CYS A 90 -27.54 -39.88 25.70
N HIS A 91 -27.76 -40.85 24.80
CA HIS A 91 -28.93 -41.71 24.75
C HIS A 91 -28.60 -43.17 25.11
N MET A 92 -27.37 -43.47 25.48
CA MET A 92 -26.92 -44.81 25.87
C MET A 92 -27.11 -45.07 27.36
N PRO A 93 -27.25 -46.34 27.79
CA PRO A 93 -27.27 -46.70 29.21
C PRO A 93 -25.94 -46.40 29.92
N ASP A 94 -26.01 -45.98 31.19
CA ASP A 94 -24.88 -45.51 32.02
C ASP A 94 -23.64 -46.43 32.02
N VAL A 95 -23.86 -47.75 32.06
CA VAL A 95 -22.77 -48.74 32.10
C VAL A 95 -21.92 -48.71 30.84
N LYS A 96 -22.54 -48.44 29.69
CA LYS A 96 -21.87 -48.35 28.39
C LYS A 96 -21.21 -46.99 28.20
N LEU A 97 -21.87 -45.94 28.69
CA LEU A 97 -21.31 -44.58 28.72
C LEU A 97 -19.96 -44.53 29.45
N LEU A 98 -19.86 -45.19 30.61
CA LEU A 98 -18.62 -45.23 31.41
C LEU A 98 -17.45 -45.96 30.74
N GLN A 99 -17.72 -46.90 29.83
CA GLN A 99 -16.67 -47.60 29.07
C GLN A 99 -16.15 -46.78 27.89
N ASP A 100 -17.03 -46.01 27.24
CA ASP A 100 -16.70 -45.28 26.01
C ASP A 100 -16.19 -43.85 26.28
N LEU A 101 -16.38 -43.31 27.50
CA LEU A 101 -16.03 -41.96 27.92
C LEU A 101 -14.53 -41.63 27.83
N GLU A 102 -13.65 -42.58 28.19
CA GLU A 102 -12.20 -42.37 28.23
C GLU A 102 -11.61 -42.18 26.82
N ASN A 103 -12.04 -43.02 25.86
CA ASN A 103 -11.63 -42.90 24.46
C ASN A 103 -12.10 -41.60 23.82
N ILE A 104 -13.30 -41.12 24.17
CA ILE A 104 -13.83 -39.88 23.59
C ILE A 104 -13.13 -38.64 24.13
N LEU A 105 -12.73 -38.62 25.41
CA LEU A 105 -11.95 -37.52 25.97
C LEU A 105 -10.61 -37.36 25.25
N GLU A 106 -9.90 -38.46 25.00
CA GLU A 106 -8.68 -38.44 24.21
C GLU A 106 -8.92 -37.96 22.77
N TRP A 107 -10.01 -38.40 22.13
CA TRP A 107 -10.36 -37.98 20.78
C TRP A 107 -10.83 -36.52 20.69
N THR A 108 -11.51 -35.99 21.70
CA THR A 108 -11.94 -34.58 21.75
C THR A 108 -10.75 -33.65 21.92
N GLU A 109 -9.77 -34.03 22.75
CA GLU A 109 -8.52 -33.28 22.90
C GLU A 109 -7.73 -33.25 21.59
N LEU A 110 -7.60 -34.38 20.89
CA LEU A 110 -6.92 -34.45 19.60
C LEU A 110 -7.57 -33.56 18.53
N VAL A 111 -8.91 -33.59 18.42
CA VAL A 111 -9.63 -32.75 17.46
C VAL A 111 -9.49 -31.26 17.79
N GLN A 112 -9.48 -30.85 19.06
CA GLN A 112 -9.26 -29.45 19.44
C GLN A 112 -7.84 -28.96 19.13
N MET A 113 -6.82 -29.81 19.31
CA MET A 113 -5.43 -29.46 19.01
C MET A 113 -5.15 -29.38 17.51
N GLU A 114 -5.86 -30.13 16.67
CA GLU A 114 -5.71 -30.16 15.20
C GLU A 114 -6.39 -28.99 14.46
N LYS A 115 -6.72 -27.87 15.12
CA LYS A 115 -7.41 -26.76 14.46
C LYS A 115 -6.53 -26.16 13.34
N PRO A 116 -6.92 -26.28 12.06
CA PRO A 116 -6.11 -25.78 10.96
C PRO A 116 -6.07 -24.25 10.97
N GLN A 117 -4.88 -23.67 10.81
CA GLN A 117 -4.73 -22.23 10.67
C GLN A 117 -5.03 -21.78 9.23
N PRO A 118 -5.73 -20.65 9.04
CA PRO A 118 -5.95 -20.07 7.72
C PRO A 118 -4.64 -19.54 7.14
N VAL A 119 -4.44 -19.75 5.84
CA VAL A 119 -3.30 -19.20 5.09
C VAL A 119 -3.51 -17.69 4.90
N LYS A 120 -2.43 -16.92 5.10
CA LYS A 120 -2.40 -15.49 4.83
C LYS A 120 -1.85 -15.29 3.41
N PRO A 121 -2.66 -14.84 2.43
CA PRO A 121 -2.16 -14.56 1.10
C PRO A 121 -1.42 -13.22 1.17
N GLU A 122 -0.10 -13.22 1.37
CA GLU A 122 0.72 -12.01 1.37
C GLU A 122 1.75 -12.11 0.26
N LEU A 123 1.62 -11.26 -0.74
CA LEU A 123 2.55 -11.02 -1.83
C LEU A 123 3.63 -10.04 -1.38
N THR A 124 4.85 -10.30 -1.82
CA THR A 124 6.00 -9.45 -1.48
C THR A 124 5.98 -8.19 -2.34
N SER A 125 5.91 -7.02 -1.70
CA SER A 125 6.22 -5.76 -2.37
C SER A 125 7.74 -5.56 -2.40
N ARG A 126 8.32 -5.50 -3.60
CA ARG A 126 9.77 -5.41 -3.83
C ARG A 126 10.23 -3.97 -4.06
N PRO A 127 11.41 -3.58 -3.56
CA PRO A 127 12.00 -2.26 -3.82
C PRO A 127 12.15 -1.99 -5.32
N ILE A 128 11.86 -0.77 -5.76
CA ILE A 128 12.09 -0.32 -7.13
C ILE A 128 13.29 0.63 -7.13
N THR A 129 14.33 0.30 -7.90
CA THR A 129 15.58 1.06 -7.85
C THR A 129 15.36 2.52 -8.26
N GLY A 130 15.76 3.44 -7.38
CA GLY A 130 15.69 4.89 -7.61
C GLY A 130 14.28 5.49 -7.55
N VAL A 131 13.24 4.72 -7.17
CA VAL A 131 11.87 5.24 -7.13
C VAL A 131 11.72 6.37 -6.12
N LEU A 132 12.30 6.23 -4.92
CA LEU A 132 12.24 7.26 -3.89
C LEU A 132 13.01 8.52 -4.31
N ASP A 133 14.15 8.37 -4.99
CA ASP A 133 14.90 9.51 -5.55
C ASP A 133 14.09 10.26 -6.62
N MET A 134 13.29 9.53 -7.40
CA MET A 134 12.38 10.11 -8.38
C MET A 134 11.22 10.85 -7.69
N LEU A 135 10.56 10.20 -6.74
CA LEU A 135 9.41 10.76 -6.01
C LEU A 135 9.77 12.02 -5.22
N ASN A 136 10.93 12.03 -4.56
CA ASN A 136 11.40 13.18 -3.79
C ASN A 136 11.64 14.44 -4.63
N LYS A 137 11.75 14.35 -5.96
CA LYS A 137 11.80 15.54 -6.85
C LYS A 137 10.49 16.31 -6.89
N PHE A 138 9.39 15.68 -6.46
CA PHE A 138 8.04 16.24 -6.44
C PHE A 138 7.52 16.43 -5.01
N ARG A 139 8.43 16.39 -4.02
CA ARG A 139 8.06 16.50 -2.61
C ARG A 139 7.42 17.87 -2.34
N VAL A 140 6.26 17.85 -1.71
CA VAL A 140 5.62 19.07 -1.21
C VAL A 140 6.01 19.32 0.24
N ASP A 141 6.34 20.59 0.54
CA ASP A 141 6.67 21.03 1.89
C ASP A 141 5.41 21.10 2.75
N ASP A 142 5.48 20.53 3.95
CA ASP A 142 4.43 20.55 4.99
C ASP A 142 3.00 20.27 4.48
N PRO A 143 2.64 18.99 4.21
CA PRO A 143 1.26 18.63 3.85
C PRO A 143 0.26 18.97 4.96
N LEU A 144 0.73 19.26 6.17
CA LEU A 144 -0.01 19.52 7.40
C LEU A 144 0.32 20.91 7.96
N SER A 145 0.20 21.98 7.18
CA SER A 145 0.40 23.34 7.71
C SER A 145 -0.33 23.48 9.04
N LYS A 146 0.41 23.71 10.13
CA LYS A 146 -0.10 23.75 11.53
C LYS A 146 -1.27 24.71 11.73
N GLU A 147 -1.47 25.66 10.82
CA GLU A 147 -2.57 26.63 10.81
C GLU A 147 -3.88 26.12 10.17
N ARG A 148 -3.85 25.06 9.33
CA ARG A 148 -5.04 24.49 8.63
C ARG A 148 -5.41 23.07 9.03
N ALA A 149 -4.55 22.37 9.77
CA ALA A 149 -4.76 20.99 10.24
C ALA A 149 -5.93 20.83 11.24
N SER A 150 -6.65 21.90 11.57
CA SER A 150 -7.77 21.91 12.53
C SER A 150 -9.15 21.63 11.92
N HIS A 151 -9.25 21.35 10.62
CA HIS A 151 -10.52 20.97 9.99
C HIS A 151 -10.61 19.45 9.92
N TYR A 152 -11.27 18.85 10.90
CA TYR A 152 -11.61 17.43 10.88
C TYR A 152 -12.64 17.15 9.76
N MET A 153 -12.36 16.14 8.95
CA MET A 153 -13.27 15.63 7.95
C MET A 153 -14.24 14.65 8.61
N ASN A 154 -15.55 14.90 8.47
CA ASN A 154 -16.55 13.90 8.82
C ASN A 154 -16.60 12.83 7.73
N LEU A 155 -16.14 11.63 8.06
CA LEU A 155 -16.35 10.45 7.22
C LEU A 155 -17.86 10.11 7.23
N SER A 156 -18.41 9.66 6.09
CA SER A 156 -19.79 9.14 6.09
C SER A 156 -19.89 7.87 6.96
N GLU A 157 -21.09 7.54 7.43
CA GLU A 157 -21.29 6.36 8.29
C GLU A 157 -20.89 5.07 7.57
N ASP A 158 -21.18 4.95 6.28
CA ASP A 158 -20.77 3.79 5.47
C ASP A 158 -19.24 3.66 5.37
N VAL A 159 -18.55 4.77 5.08
CA VAL A 159 -17.07 4.84 5.01
C VAL A 159 -16.48 4.46 6.37
N ARG A 160 -17.06 4.98 7.45
CA ARG A 160 -16.62 4.73 8.81
C ARG A 160 -16.79 3.25 9.19
N ASN A 161 -17.94 2.65 8.91
CA ASN A 161 -18.21 1.25 9.22
C ASN A 161 -17.28 0.29 8.45
N VAL A 162 -16.90 0.64 7.22
CA VAL A 162 -15.94 -0.14 6.43
C VAL A 162 -14.52 -0.06 7.02
N ILE A 163 -14.09 1.13 7.44
CA ILE A 163 -12.70 1.36 7.91
C ILE A 163 -12.50 0.86 9.34
N PHE A 164 -13.40 1.21 10.24
CA PHE A 164 -13.27 0.96 11.68
C PHE A 164 -14.03 -0.28 12.15
N GLY A 165 -14.84 -0.88 11.28
CA GLY A 165 -15.74 -1.96 11.65
C GLY A 165 -16.95 -1.46 12.44
N ASP A 166 -17.89 -2.36 12.68
CA ASP A 166 -18.99 -2.11 13.59
C ASP A 166 -18.49 -2.41 15.02
N ASP A 167 -18.08 -1.38 15.75
CA ASP A 167 -17.72 -1.49 17.16
C ASP A 167 -18.99 -1.77 17.98
N HIS A 168 -19.42 -3.04 17.98
CA HIS A 168 -20.50 -3.57 18.80
C HIS A 168 -20.03 -4.05 20.18
N ASP A 169 -18.91 -3.54 20.70
CA ASP A 169 -18.48 -3.79 22.09
C ASP A 169 -18.93 -2.64 23.00
N GLY A 170 -20.25 -2.51 23.22
CA GLY A 170 -20.90 -1.91 24.39
C GLY A 170 -20.51 -0.48 24.85
N ALA A 171 -19.60 0.21 24.17
CA ALA A 171 -19.07 1.50 24.57
C ALA A 171 -19.99 2.63 24.11
N PRO A 172 -20.13 3.72 24.88
CA PRO A 172 -20.95 4.86 24.48
C PRO A 172 -20.43 5.49 23.18
N ARG A 173 -21.28 5.57 22.15
CA ARG A 173 -21.02 6.17 20.82
C ARG A 173 -20.37 7.58 20.87
N GLU A 174 -20.52 8.30 21.99
CA GLU A 174 -19.99 9.65 22.19
C GLU A 174 -18.47 9.68 22.47
N SER A 175 -17.90 8.64 23.07
CA SER A 175 -16.44 8.54 23.32
C SER A 175 -15.67 8.23 22.04
N GLN A 176 -16.24 7.40 21.16
CA GLN A 176 -15.62 6.98 19.90
C GLN A 176 -15.65 8.05 18.80
N ARG A 177 -16.46 9.12 18.95
CA ARG A 177 -16.47 10.23 17.97
C ARG A 177 -15.13 10.96 17.92
N ALA A 178 -14.40 11.03 19.04
CA ALA A 178 -13.15 11.77 19.14
C ALA A 178 -11.97 11.13 18.37
N GLU A 179 -12.02 9.82 18.12
CA GLU A 179 -10.88 9.03 17.62
C GLU A 179 -10.96 8.71 16.11
N ASN A 180 -12.05 9.09 15.43
CA ASN A 180 -12.37 8.67 14.06
C ASN A 180 -12.43 9.85 13.07
N PHE A 181 -11.48 10.79 13.16
CA PHE A 181 -11.42 11.92 12.25
C PHE A 181 -10.21 11.83 11.32
N ALA A 182 -10.44 12.06 10.03
CA ALA A 182 -9.36 12.37 9.09
C ALA A 182 -9.08 13.88 9.12
N ALA A 183 -7.83 14.26 8.90
CA ALA A 183 -7.38 15.62 8.73
C ALA A 183 -7.14 15.90 7.26
N TRP A 184 -7.58 17.08 6.83
CA TRP A 184 -7.27 17.57 5.49
C TRP A 184 -5.85 18.11 5.40
N GLY A 185 -5.21 17.89 4.25
CA GLY A 185 -3.97 18.53 3.88
C GLY A 185 -4.10 20.04 3.72
N ALA A 186 -2.97 20.74 3.80
CA ALA A 186 -2.90 22.20 3.72
C ALA A 186 -3.17 22.73 2.31
N GLN A 187 -2.71 22.00 1.30
CA GLN A 187 -2.75 22.42 -0.10
C GLN A 187 -3.62 21.49 -0.92
N ALA A 188 -4.32 22.05 -1.89
CA ALA A 188 -5.08 21.33 -2.89
C ALA A 188 -4.42 21.51 -4.28
N PHE A 189 -4.60 20.53 -5.15
CA PHE A 189 -3.88 20.39 -6.41
C PHE A 189 -4.85 20.17 -7.58
N SER A 190 -4.63 20.88 -8.68
CA SER A 190 -5.43 20.78 -9.90
C SER A 190 -4.57 20.53 -11.16
N SER A 191 -3.28 20.26 -10.99
CA SER A 191 -2.31 19.96 -12.05
C SER A 191 -0.98 19.53 -11.45
N GLY A 192 -0.08 18.96 -12.28
CA GLY A 192 1.29 18.66 -11.91
C GLY A 192 1.46 17.34 -11.14
N LYS A 193 2.65 17.19 -10.54
CA LYS A 193 3.08 16.00 -9.80
C LYS A 193 3.44 16.40 -8.37
N HIS A 194 2.90 15.68 -7.40
CA HIS A 194 3.03 16.01 -5.97
C HIS A 194 3.28 14.73 -5.16
N TYR A 195 4.20 14.81 -4.20
CA TYR A 195 4.57 13.70 -3.34
C TYR A 195 4.64 14.12 -1.87
N TRP A 196 4.03 13.35 -0.97
CA TRP A 196 4.16 13.54 0.48
C TRP A 196 4.21 12.20 1.20
N GLU A 197 4.69 12.22 2.44
CA GLU A 197 4.87 11.03 3.27
C GLU A 197 4.08 11.21 4.56
N VAL A 198 3.36 10.17 4.98
CA VAL A 198 2.58 10.14 6.22
C VAL A 198 3.17 9.05 7.11
N ASP A 199 3.50 9.40 8.35
CA ASP A 199 3.96 8.43 9.34
C ASP A 199 2.77 7.65 9.92
N VAL A 200 2.80 6.33 9.76
CA VAL A 200 1.75 5.41 10.23
C VAL A 200 2.26 4.42 11.28
N THR A 201 3.48 4.62 11.78
CA THR A 201 4.19 3.68 12.66
C THR A 201 3.37 3.34 13.91
N HIS A 202 2.78 4.35 14.55
CA HIS A 202 2.05 4.21 15.82
C HIS A 202 0.53 4.09 15.67
N SER A 203 0.03 3.99 14.44
CA SER A 203 -1.41 3.97 14.16
C SER A 203 -1.92 2.55 13.94
N SER A 204 -2.78 2.07 14.84
CA SER A 204 -3.44 0.75 14.71
C SER A 204 -4.33 0.67 13.47
N ASN A 205 -5.03 1.75 13.18
CA ASN A 205 -5.82 1.97 11.97
C ASN A 205 -5.42 3.31 11.37
N TRP A 206 -5.40 3.42 10.05
CA TRP A 206 -5.14 4.68 9.36
C TRP A 206 -5.86 4.71 8.02
N ILE A 207 -6.17 5.90 7.54
CA ILE A 207 -6.61 6.17 6.17
C ILE A 207 -5.69 7.26 5.63
N LEU A 208 -5.37 7.23 4.35
CA LEU A 208 -4.64 8.31 3.70
C LEU A 208 -4.85 8.29 2.20
N GLY A 209 -4.88 9.46 1.57
CA GLY A 209 -5.06 9.58 0.14
C GLY A 209 -5.32 11.01 -0.30
N VAL A 210 -6.06 11.12 -1.41
CA VAL A 210 -6.56 12.39 -1.94
C VAL A 210 -8.04 12.29 -2.21
N CYS A 211 -8.76 13.39 -2.05
CA CYS A 211 -10.13 13.47 -2.52
C CYS A 211 -10.46 14.89 -2.97
N LYS A 212 -11.59 15.03 -3.66
CA LYS A 212 -12.14 16.31 -4.05
C LYS A 212 -12.18 17.28 -2.88
N ASP A 213 -11.65 18.48 -3.10
CA ASP A 213 -11.70 19.57 -2.13
C ASP A 213 -13.16 19.98 -1.92
N SER A 214 -13.70 19.60 -0.77
CA SER A 214 -15.07 19.93 -0.35
C SER A 214 -15.09 21.09 0.64
N ARG A 215 -13.96 21.75 0.92
CA ARG A 215 -13.92 22.90 1.82
C ARG A 215 -14.71 24.09 1.29
N THR A 216 -14.90 24.17 -0.03
CA THR A 216 -15.58 25.29 -0.70
C THR A 216 -17.01 24.98 -1.13
N ALA A 217 -17.47 23.72 -1.06
CA ALA A 217 -18.80 23.31 -1.49
C ALA A 217 -19.33 22.17 -0.61
N ASN A 218 -20.58 22.23 -0.18
CA ASN A 218 -21.30 21.15 0.53
C ASN A 218 -21.56 19.93 -0.38
N THR A 219 -20.52 19.46 -1.07
CA THR A 219 -20.53 18.31 -1.98
C THR A 219 -19.88 17.13 -1.30
N ASN A 220 -20.32 15.92 -1.62
CA ASN A 220 -19.74 14.70 -1.06
C ASN A 220 -18.30 14.51 -1.57
N ALA A 221 -17.32 14.71 -0.70
CA ALA A 221 -15.89 14.57 -1.01
C ALA A 221 -15.52 13.18 -1.56
N PHE A 222 -16.32 12.16 -1.21
CA PHE A 222 -16.10 10.78 -1.61
C PHE A 222 -16.60 10.43 -3.03
N GLU A 223 -17.19 11.39 -3.76
CA GLU A 223 -17.49 11.20 -5.18
C GLU A 223 -16.23 11.02 -6.05
N GLU A 224 -15.13 11.66 -5.66
CA GLU A 224 -13.83 11.58 -6.34
C GLU A 224 -12.74 11.49 -5.27
N ALA A 225 -12.57 10.28 -4.71
CA ALA A 225 -11.61 9.98 -3.66
C ALA A 225 -10.76 8.76 -4.00
N PHE A 226 -9.46 8.84 -3.70
CA PHE A 226 -8.48 7.79 -3.94
C PHE A 226 -7.64 7.65 -2.67
N PHE A 227 -7.84 6.57 -1.94
CA PHE A 227 -7.19 6.37 -0.65
C PHE A 227 -6.91 4.89 -0.39
N LEU A 228 -5.94 4.68 0.47
CA LEU A 228 -5.73 3.41 1.15
C LEU A 228 -6.13 3.59 2.61
N PHE A 229 -6.79 2.60 3.16
CA PHE A 229 -6.89 2.46 4.61
C PHE A 229 -6.29 1.14 5.06
N SER A 230 -5.70 1.15 6.25
CA SER A 230 -5.26 -0.05 6.94
C SER A 230 -6.09 -0.22 8.20
N SER A 231 -6.67 -1.40 8.37
CA SER A 231 -7.41 -1.78 9.56
C SER A 231 -6.81 -3.05 10.18
N LYS A 232 -6.65 -3.06 11.51
CA LYS A 232 -6.17 -4.23 12.26
C LYS A 232 -7.36 -5.04 12.77
N ARG A 233 -7.59 -6.23 12.20
CA ARG A 233 -8.59 -7.19 12.69
C ARG A 233 -7.94 -8.55 12.93
N ASN A 234 -8.12 -9.13 14.12
CA ASN A 234 -7.56 -10.45 14.47
C ASN A 234 -6.05 -10.59 14.19
N ASN A 235 -5.25 -9.55 14.46
CA ASN A 235 -3.81 -9.47 14.15
C ASN A 235 -3.45 -9.60 12.66
N LEU A 236 -4.40 -9.26 11.78
CA LEU A 236 -4.23 -9.12 10.35
C LEU A 236 -4.48 -7.68 9.95
N TYR A 237 -3.71 -7.20 8.99
CA TYR A 237 -3.91 -5.88 8.40
C TYR A 237 -4.49 -6.04 7.01
N SER A 238 -5.62 -5.38 6.77
CA SER A 238 -6.19 -5.27 5.43
C SER A 238 -5.91 -3.88 4.91
N LEU A 239 -5.29 -3.81 3.75
CA LEU A 239 -5.24 -2.59 2.94
C LEU A 239 -6.42 -2.65 1.98
N SER A 240 -7.23 -1.60 1.86
CA SER A 240 -8.37 -1.61 0.93
C SER A 240 -8.78 -0.22 0.46
N ASN A 241 -9.68 -0.18 -0.54
CA ASN A 241 -10.34 1.01 -1.05
C ASN A 241 -11.87 0.78 -1.12
N ILE A 242 -12.68 1.85 -1.12
CA ILE A 242 -14.15 1.69 -1.04
C ILE A 242 -14.78 1.27 -2.38
N PHE A 243 -14.13 1.56 -3.51
CA PHE A 243 -14.67 1.24 -4.84
C PHE A 243 -14.60 -0.26 -5.17
N ALA A 244 -13.71 -1.00 -4.50
CA ALA A 244 -13.73 -2.45 -4.41
C ALA A 244 -13.08 -2.84 -3.07
N PRO A 245 -13.78 -3.55 -2.16
CA PRO A 245 -13.21 -4.04 -0.91
C PRO A 245 -12.23 -5.20 -1.17
N LEU A 246 -11.36 -5.06 -2.17
CA LEU A 246 -10.20 -5.90 -2.36
C LEU A 246 -9.32 -5.68 -1.14
N THR A 247 -9.14 -6.74 -0.37
CA THR A 247 -8.02 -6.82 0.56
C THR A 247 -6.77 -6.88 -0.29
N HIS A 248 -5.92 -5.85 -0.23
CA HIS A 248 -4.62 -5.92 -0.86
C HIS A 248 -3.77 -6.92 -0.07
N TYR A 249 -3.33 -7.96 -0.76
CA TYR A 249 -2.46 -9.00 -0.27
C TYR A 249 -1.01 -8.52 -0.18
N VAL A 250 -0.76 -7.31 0.32
CA VAL A 250 0.59 -6.75 0.45
C VAL A 250 0.87 -6.55 1.94
N GLN A 251 2.09 -6.86 2.36
CA GLN A 251 2.51 -6.65 3.74
C GLN A 251 2.30 -5.18 4.17
N ARG A 252 1.72 -4.96 5.35
CA ARG A 252 1.52 -3.61 5.90
C ARG A 252 2.85 -2.84 5.99
N PRO A 253 2.90 -1.60 5.48
CA PRO A 253 4.01 -0.69 5.71
C PRO A 253 4.20 -0.42 7.21
N LEU A 254 5.44 -0.55 7.71
CA LEU A 254 5.74 -0.42 9.14
C LEU A 254 6.25 0.97 9.56
N GLY A 255 6.43 1.88 8.62
CA GLY A 255 6.96 3.22 8.86
C GLY A 255 6.10 4.30 8.23
N GLN A 256 6.60 4.88 7.13
CA GLN A 256 5.90 5.91 6.38
C GLN A 256 5.27 5.36 5.11
N VAL A 257 4.11 5.90 4.77
CA VAL A 257 3.45 5.68 3.48
C VAL A 257 3.59 6.94 2.64
N GLY A 258 4.20 6.79 1.47
CA GLY A 258 4.34 7.84 0.48
C GLY A 258 3.12 7.87 -0.43
N VAL A 259 2.54 9.05 -0.66
CA VAL A 259 1.45 9.25 -1.61
C VAL A 259 1.98 10.11 -2.76
N PHE A 260 1.80 9.63 -3.98
CA PHE A 260 2.19 10.31 -5.21
C PHE A 260 0.95 10.59 -6.06
N LEU A 261 0.68 11.86 -6.31
CA LEU A 261 -0.35 12.32 -7.23
C LEU A 261 0.34 12.80 -8.51
N ASP A 262 0.12 12.09 -9.62
CA ASP A 262 0.44 12.54 -10.96
C ASP A 262 -0.85 13.00 -11.62
N TYR A 263 -1.22 14.26 -11.37
CA TYR A 263 -2.49 14.82 -11.85
C TYR A 263 -2.52 14.80 -13.39
N ASP A 264 -1.39 15.15 -14.01
CA ASP A 264 -1.26 15.26 -15.47
C ASP A 264 -1.44 13.92 -16.19
N ASN A 265 -1.04 12.81 -15.56
CA ASN A 265 -1.22 11.46 -16.08
C ASN A 265 -2.36 10.68 -15.40
N THR A 266 -3.17 11.35 -14.57
CA THR A 266 -4.31 10.76 -13.84
C THR A 266 -3.93 9.50 -13.05
N VAL A 267 -2.85 9.57 -12.26
CA VAL A 267 -2.39 8.46 -11.39
C VAL A 267 -2.32 8.90 -9.94
N VAL A 268 -2.79 8.03 -9.03
CA VAL A 268 -2.56 8.16 -7.59
C VAL A 268 -1.90 6.88 -7.08
N SER A 269 -0.67 6.98 -6.60
CA SER A 269 0.13 5.83 -6.17
C SER A 269 0.55 5.92 -4.72
N PHE A 270 0.70 4.76 -4.09
CA PHE A 270 1.06 4.60 -2.68
C PHE A 270 2.30 3.74 -2.57
N TYR A 271 3.25 4.16 -1.73
CA TYR A 271 4.56 3.53 -1.60
C TYR A 271 4.89 3.23 -0.14
N ASP A 272 5.52 2.08 0.10
CA ASP A 272 6.19 1.81 1.37
C ASP A 272 7.55 2.52 1.31
N VAL A 273 7.68 3.61 2.05
CA VAL A 273 8.87 4.45 2.03
C VAL A 273 10.08 3.70 2.57
N SER A 274 9.87 2.80 3.55
CA SER A 274 10.97 2.05 4.15
C SER A 274 11.60 1.04 3.18
N LYS A 275 10.77 0.49 2.28
CA LYS A 275 11.20 -0.48 1.27
C LYS A 275 11.49 0.16 -0.08
N GLY A 276 11.01 1.37 -0.34
CA GLY A 276 11.02 1.97 -1.67
C GLY A 276 10.23 1.15 -2.67
N SER A 277 9.07 0.63 -2.26
CA SER A 277 8.28 -0.33 -3.03
C SER A 277 6.85 0.14 -3.24
N LEU A 278 6.23 -0.27 -4.35
CA LEU A 278 4.84 0.07 -4.64
C LEU A 278 3.89 -0.74 -3.76
N ILE A 279 2.93 -0.06 -3.11
CA ILE A 279 1.81 -0.70 -2.41
C ILE A 279 0.65 -0.85 -3.38
N TYR A 280 0.22 0.25 -4.00
CA TYR A 280 -0.94 0.28 -4.88
C TYR A 280 -0.95 1.52 -5.78
N SER A 281 -1.61 1.44 -6.94
CA SER A 281 -1.85 2.57 -7.84
C SER A 281 -3.28 2.57 -8.37
N PHE A 282 -3.93 3.73 -8.31
CA PHE A 282 -5.19 4.01 -8.99
C PHE A 282 -4.91 4.64 -10.36
N PHE A 283 -5.72 4.23 -11.35
CA PHE A 283 -5.69 4.73 -12.72
C PHE A 283 -7.09 5.23 -13.12
N PRO A 284 -7.61 6.32 -12.53
CA PRO A 284 -8.89 6.90 -12.91
C PRO A 284 -8.91 7.31 -14.39
N SER A 285 -10.11 7.28 -14.99
CA SER A 285 -10.30 7.73 -16.38
C SER A 285 -10.08 9.24 -16.56
N SER A 286 -10.33 10.02 -15.52
CA SER A 286 -10.10 11.47 -15.49
C SER A 286 -10.02 11.98 -14.07
N LEU A 287 -9.19 13.00 -13.85
CA LEU A 287 -9.23 13.86 -12.67
C LEU A 287 -9.77 15.22 -13.10
N SER A 288 -10.88 15.66 -12.50
CA SER A 288 -11.56 16.90 -12.90
C SER A 288 -11.67 17.92 -11.78
N SER A 289 -11.57 17.45 -10.53
CA SER A 289 -11.69 18.29 -9.37
C SER A 289 -10.33 18.75 -8.84
N LEU A 290 -10.37 19.86 -8.11
CA LEU A 290 -9.30 20.22 -7.19
C LEU A 290 -9.18 19.13 -6.12
N LEU A 291 -8.02 18.47 -5.99
CA LEU A 291 -7.80 17.36 -5.07
C LEU A 291 -6.99 17.81 -3.86
N THR A 292 -7.46 17.47 -2.66
CA THR A 292 -6.75 17.74 -1.40
C THR A 292 -6.30 16.43 -0.77
N PRO A 293 -5.05 16.33 -0.27
CA PRO A 293 -4.65 15.23 0.58
C PRO A 293 -5.54 15.11 1.81
N PHE A 294 -5.70 13.91 2.34
CA PHE A 294 -6.29 13.69 3.65
C PHE A 294 -5.71 12.42 4.29
N PHE A 295 -5.73 12.33 5.63
CA PHE A 295 -5.23 11.18 6.40
C PHE A 295 -5.73 11.19 7.84
#